data_AF-A0A355F0L9-F1
#
_entry.id   AF-A0A355F0L9-F1
#
_cell.length_a   1.000
_cell.length_b   1.000
_cell.length_c   1.000
_cell.angle_alpha   90.00
_cell.angle_beta   90.00
_cell.angle_gamma   90.00
#
_symmetry.space_group_name_H-M   'P 1'
#
loop_
_entity.id
_entity.type
_entity.pdbx_description
1 polymer ?
#
loop_
_entity_poly.entity_id
_entity_poly.type
_entity_poly.pdbx_seq_one_letter_code
_entity_poly.pdbx_strand_id
1 'polypeptide(L)'
;PTPRPPLTRAHLIAVQPLSQKLADELLATEPRFSILTGHYTQVENSPKVTFPKPPGSPEKIDLGAIQMARRYASQAKPVGFIEGKISPYSGIPEGPRSHVNGVLAGGGPYSARAEAWEFFFYRGAILDHWGYLTSGGNIHPTVAAIRQQLAALKTFMSGLPLARLKTSAIDTTTGRPLWIVGGDLGPYPDEEEPWDAERSSQRFFGALQTNENDATGRWFLLYMHHSTRRCYAPPKAAEPDFTAAGCDDDDNPGTAAAPPGNYMVLGGYDARLWTTPQSKRYRETLHVNLGPNPGTFDVLWIKPENLQVVKQQAVAWKQSSCSLPGCVVCSNPTTGNPCSIGLSATEGYDYDIALKIVQR
;
A
#
# COMPACT_ATOMS: atom_id res chain seq x y z
N PRO A 1 -51.34 -0.64 4.51
CA PRO A 1 -50.19 -0.17 3.71
C PRO A 1 -49.98 -1.05 2.49
N THR A 2 -50.10 -0.49 1.29
CA THR A 2 -49.85 -1.21 0.03
C THR A 2 -48.35 -1.52 -0.08
N PRO A 3 -47.94 -2.77 -0.37
CA PRO A 3 -46.54 -3.10 -0.57
C PRO A 3 -45.95 -2.23 -1.68
N ARG A 4 -44.75 -1.67 -1.46
CA ARG A 4 -44.08 -0.92 -2.53
C ARG A 4 -43.78 -1.87 -3.69
N PRO A 5 -43.91 -1.40 -4.94
CA PRO A 5 -43.59 -2.23 -6.10
C PRO A 5 -42.14 -2.71 -6.03
N PRO A 6 -41.85 -3.90 -6.59
CA PRO A 6 -40.48 -4.41 -6.68
C PRO A 6 -39.59 -3.40 -7.38
N LEU A 7 -38.36 -3.30 -6.90
CA LEU A 7 -37.35 -2.43 -7.49
C LEU A 7 -37.06 -2.85 -8.94
N THR A 8 -37.10 -1.92 -9.88
CA THR A 8 -37.01 -2.19 -11.34
C THR A 8 -35.60 -2.17 -11.90
N ARG A 9 -34.58 -1.91 -11.08
CA ARG A 9 -33.16 -1.84 -11.48
C ARG A 9 -32.32 -2.68 -10.51
N ALA A 10 -31.21 -3.22 -11.01
CA ALA A 10 -30.20 -3.82 -10.14
C ALA A 10 -29.68 -2.74 -9.18
N HIS A 11 -29.74 -3.01 -7.87
CA HIS A 11 -29.22 -2.12 -6.85
C HIS A 11 -27.76 -2.42 -6.59
N LEU A 12 -26.93 -1.38 -6.52
CA LEU A 12 -25.58 -1.51 -5.99
C LEU A 12 -25.68 -1.75 -4.49
N ILE A 13 -25.48 -3.00 -4.08
CA ILE A 13 -25.41 -3.35 -2.67
C ILE A 13 -23.92 -3.39 -2.29
N ALA A 14 -23.53 -2.48 -1.41
CA ALA A 14 -22.24 -2.48 -0.75
C ALA A 14 -22.34 -3.28 0.54
N VAL A 15 -21.41 -4.20 0.76
CA VAL A 15 -21.32 -4.98 2.01
C VAL A 15 -19.94 -4.84 2.59
N GLN A 16 -19.88 -4.67 3.91
CA GLN A 16 -18.66 -4.62 4.67
C GLN A 16 -18.43 -5.96 5.38
N PRO A 17 -17.69 -6.91 4.76
CA PRO A 17 -17.22 -8.06 5.52
C PRO A 17 -16.16 -7.60 6.51
N LEU A 18 -16.40 -7.89 7.79
CA LEU A 18 -15.44 -7.60 8.85
C LEU A 18 -14.36 -8.70 8.96
N SER A 19 -14.57 -9.86 8.34
CA SER A 19 -13.63 -10.98 8.34
C SER A 19 -13.43 -11.58 6.95
N GLN A 20 -12.27 -12.21 6.75
CA GLN A 20 -11.92 -12.95 5.54
C GLN A 20 -12.94 -14.07 5.27
N LYS A 21 -13.32 -14.80 6.32
CA LYS A 21 -14.35 -15.86 6.23
C LYS A 21 -15.67 -15.30 5.71
N LEU A 22 -16.13 -14.18 6.26
CA LEU A 22 -17.37 -13.55 5.82
C LEU A 22 -17.26 -13.05 4.38
N ALA A 23 -16.12 -12.46 3.99
CA ALA A 23 -15.90 -12.05 2.60
C ALA A 23 -15.95 -13.24 1.63
N ASP A 24 -15.28 -14.35 1.95
CA ASP A 24 -15.31 -15.58 1.17
C ASP A 24 -16.74 -16.15 1.05
N GLU A 25 -17.49 -16.19 2.16
CA GLU A 25 -18.89 -16.64 2.19
C GLU A 25 -19.79 -15.75 1.32
N LEU A 26 -19.69 -14.43 1.46
CA LEU A 26 -20.49 -13.47 0.68
C LEU A 26 -20.17 -13.54 -0.82
N LEU A 27 -18.91 -13.76 -1.18
CA LEU A 27 -18.50 -13.92 -2.59
C LEU A 27 -19.02 -15.22 -3.18
N ALA A 28 -19.02 -16.31 -2.40
CA ALA A 28 -19.48 -17.61 -2.85
C ALA A 28 -21.01 -17.72 -2.95
N THR A 29 -21.75 -17.06 -2.05
CA THR A 29 -23.18 -17.33 -1.86
C THR A 29 -24.10 -16.22 -2.37
N GLU A 30 -23.61 -14.99 -2.52
CA GLU A 30 -24.48 -13.83 -2.77
C GLU A 30 -24.10 -13.07 -4.04
N PRO A 31 -24.72 -13.42 -5.18
CA PRO A 31 -24.46 -12.76 -6.47
C PRO A 31 -25.01 -11.32 -6.54
N ARG A 32 -25.87 -10.92 -5.59
CA ARG A 32 -26.53 -9.61 -5.58
C ARG A 32 -25.64 -8.47 -5.10
N PHE A 33 -24.58 -8.77 -4.35
CA PHE A 33 -23.67 -7.72 -3.86
C PHE A 33 -22.78 -7.22 -4.99
N SER A 34 -22.77 -5.90 -5.15
CA SER A 34 -22.08 -5.22 -6.25
C SER A 34 -20.76 -4.60 -5.82
N ILE A 35 -20.55 -4.35 -4.52
CA ILE A 35 -19.34 -3.71 -3.99
C ILE A 35 -18.99 -4.39 -2.66
N LEU A 36 -17.71 -4.72 -2.48
CA LEU A 36 -17.17 -5.07 -1.17
C LEU A 36 -16.49 -3.85 -0.58
N THR A 37 -16.78 -3.50 0.66
CA THR A 37 -16.22 -2.31 1.30
C THR A 37 -15.41 -2.72 2.52
N GLY A 38 -14.17 -2.25 2.62
CA GLY A 38 -13.32 -2.43 3.79
C GLY A 38 -13.22 -1.15 4.62
N HIS A 39 -12.99 -1.34 5.91
CA HIS A 39 -12.39 -0.34 6.78
C HIS A 39 -10.96 -0.80 7.10
N TYR A 40 -10.11 0.14 7.47
CA TYR A 40 -8.72 -0.05 7.87
C TYR A 40 -7.78 -0.48 6.75
N THR A 41 -6.53 -0.05 6.84
CA THR A 41 -5.46 -0.45 5.93
C THR A 41 -5.17 -1.94 6.08
N GLN A 42 -5.07 -2.40 7.33
CA GLN A 42 -4.89 -3.79 7.76
C GLN A 42 -5.63 -4.01 9.09
N VAL A 43 -6.19 -5.19 9.32
CA VAL A 43 -6.71 -5.59 10.64
C VAL A 43 -6.01 -6.87 11.07
N GLU A 44 -5.37 -6.87 12.23
CA GLU A 44 -4.75 -8.10 12.76
C GLU A 44 -5.68 -8.90 13.60
N ASN A 45 -5.20 -10.11 13.67
CA ASN A 45 -5.36 -11.11 14.68
C ASN A 45 -4.53 -10.90 15.94
N SER A 46 -4.42 -9.66 16.47
CA SER A 46 -3.72 -9.45 17.74
C SER A 46 -4.30 -10.40 18.80
N PRO A 47 -3.48 -11.14 19.55
CA PRO A 47 -3.97 -11.94 20.67
C PRO A 47 -4.65 -11.06 21.75
N LYS A 48 -4.40 -9.74 21.73
CA LYS A 48 -5.20 -8.73 22.44
C LYS A 48 -6.45 -8.40 21.60
N VAL A 49 -7.43 -9.29 21.73
CA VAL A 49 -8.83 -9.21 21.29
C VAL A 49 -9.29 -7.80 20.92
N THR A 50 -9.37 -7.48 19.62
CA THR A 50 -10.07 -6.26 19.18
C THR A 50 -11.59 -6.44 19.22
N PHE A 51 -12.18 -7.65 19.05
CA PHE A 51 -13.58 -8.06 19.41
C PHE A 51 -13.79 -9.60 19.28
N PRO A 52 -14.96 -10.16 19.71
CA PRO A 52 -15.10 -11.05 20.87
C PRO A 52 -14.49 -12.46 20.74
N LYS A 53 -14.14 -12.96 21.93
CA LYS A 53 -13.61 -14.28 22.27
C LYS A 53 -14.72 -15.35 22.17
N PRO A 54 -14.47 -16.58 21.68
CA PRO A 54 -13.16 -17.25 21.66
C PRO A 54 -12.49 -17.37 20.28
N PRO A 55 -11.15 -17.62 20.26
CA PRO A 55 -10.39 -17.85 19.04
C PRO A 55 -11.01 -18.95 18.18
N GLY A 56 -11.25 -18.65 16.90
CA GLY A 56 -11.90 -19.58 15.95
C GLY A 56 -13.39 -19.30 15.69
N SER A 57 -13.99 -18.27 16.31
CA SER A 57 -15.31 -17.79 15.92
C SER A 57 -15.25 -17.02 14.57
N PRO A 58 -16.33 -17.02 13.76
CA PRO A 58 -16.45 -16.21 12.55
C PRO A 58 -16.36 -14.68 12.76
N GLU A 59 -16.14 -14.22 14.00
CA GLU A 59 -16.23 -12.82 14.46
C GLU A 59 -14.87 -12.11 14.57
N LYS A 60 -13.78 -12.78 14.19
CA LYS A 60 -12.44 -12.19 14.19
C LYS A 60 -12.37 -11.12 13.09
N ILE A 61 -12.14 -9.87 13.46
CA ILE A 61 -11.94 -8.80 12.50
C ILE A 61 -10.50 -8.94 11.97
N ASP A 62 -10.34 -9.44 10.75
CA ASP A 62 -9.03 -9.78 10.17
C ASP A 62 -8.89 -9.33 8.71
N LEU A 63 -9.82 -8.48 8.24
CA LEU A 63 -9.87 -8.07 6.84
C LEU A 63 -9.91 -6.55 6.67
N GLY A 64 -8.73 -5.97 6.40
CA GLY A 64 -8.58 -4.58 5.97
C GLY A 64 -8.90 -4.39 4.48
N ALA A 65 -9.10 -3.14 4.07
CA ALA A 65 -9.43 -2.77 2.69
C ALA A 65 -8.30 -3.10 1.70
N ILE A 66 -7.03 -2.96 2.09
CA ILE A 66 -5.90 -3.35 1.24
C ILE A 66 -5.83 -4.87 1.10
N GLN A 67 -5.92 -5.66 2.19
CA GLN A 67 -6.00 -7.12 2.08
C GLN A 67 -7.18 -7.56 1.21
N MET A 68 -8.32 -6.89 1.35
CA MET A 68 -9.49 -7.15 0.55
C MET A 68 -9.22 -6.89 -0.94
N ALA A 69 -8.59 -5.76 -1.30
CA ALA A 69 -8.20 -5.48 -2.67
C ALA A 69 -7.19 -6.52 -3.20
N ARG A 70 -6.18 -6.87 -2.40
CA ARG A 70 -5.16 -7.87 -2.75
C ARG A 70 -5.77 -9.24 -3.05
N ARG A 71 -6.75 -9.66 -2.25
CA ARG A 71 -7.36 -11.00 -2.33
C ARG A 71 -8.51 -11.07 -3.34
N TYR A 72 -9.32 -10.02 -3.43
CA TYR A 72 -10.62 -10.08 -4.09
C TYR A 72 -10.79 -9.16 -5.31
N ALA A 73 -9.90 -8.20 -5.57
CA ALA A 73 -10.08 -7.28 -6.69
C ALA A 73 -10.07 -7.97 -8.07
N SER A 74 -9.50 -9.16 -8.18
CA SER A 74 -9.56 -10.00 -9.39
C SER A 74 -10.90 -10.71 -9.58
N GLN A 75 -11.72 -10.84 -8.53
CA GLN A 75 -12.98 -11.61 -8.53
C GLN A 75 -14.20 -10.80 -9.01
N ALA A 76 -13.96 -9.78 -9.85
CA ALA A 76 -14.96 -8.95 -10.55
C ALA A 76 -15.86 -8.03 -9.70
N LYS A 77 -15.77 -8.02 -8.37
CA LYS A 77 -16.47 -7.03 -7.54
C LYS A 77 -15.56 -5.83 -7.25
N PRO A 78 -16.01 -4.59 -7.53
CA PRO A 78 -15.37 -3.38 -7.03
C PRO A 78 -15.11 -3.47 -5.52
N VAL A 79 -13.86 -3.21 -5.12
CA VAL A 79 -13.49 -3.05 -3.71
C VAL A 79 -13.46 -1.57 -3.38
N GLY A 80 -14.17 -1.20 -2.32
CA GLY A 80 -14.20 0.13 -1.74
C GLY A 80 -13.41 0.20 -0.44
N PHE A 81 -12.82 1.35 -0.18
CA PHE A 81 -12.11 1.68 1.04
C PHE A 81 -12.76 2.94 1.62
N ILE A 82 -13.46 2.79 2.74
CA ILE A 82 -14.33 3.86 3.28
C ILE A 82 -13.68 4.60 4.45
N GLU A 83 -12.64 4.03 5.08
CA GLU A 83 -11.99 4.67 6.23
C GLU A 83 -10.68 3.99 6.62
N GLY A 84 -9.57 4.73 6.67
CA GLY A 84 -8.26 4.16 7.01
C GLY A 84 -8.04 3.88 8.51
N LYS A 85 -8.67 4.63 9.43
CA LYS A 85 -8.27 4.66 10.86
C LYS A 85 -9.45 5.01 11.81
N ILE A 86 -10.17 3.99 12.29
CA ILE A 86 -10.97 4.10 13.52
C ILE A 86 -10.22 3.40 14.66
N SER A 87 -10.03 4.07 15.78
CA SER A 87 -9.79 3.45 17.08
C SER A 87 -10.76 2.29 17.36
N PRO A 88 -10.42 1.30 18.21
CA PRO A 88 -11.38 0.26 18.60
C PRO A 88 -12.70 0.88 19.06
N TYR A 89 -13.81 0.32 18.56
CA TYR A 89 -15.18 0.81 18.73
C TYR A 89 -15.67 0.81 20.20
N SER A 90 -14.94 0.19 21.13
CA SER A 90 -15.19 0.30 22.57
C SER A 90 -14.01 -0.25 23.36
N GLY A 91 -13.49 0.48 24.36
CA GLY A 91 -12.67 -0.18 25.40
C GLY A 91 -11.59 0.64 26.10
N ILE A 92 -11.18 1.82 25.60
CA ILE A 92 -10.21 2.65 26.34
C ILE A 92 -10.91 3.95 26.76
N PRO A 93 -11.61 3.96 27.91
CA PRO A 93 -12.28 5.16 28.42
C PRO A 93 -11.29 6.23 28.90
N GLU A 94 -10.01 5.89 29.09
CA GLU A 94 -8.98 6.80 29.61
C GLU A 94 -7.69 6.70 28.80
N GLY A 95 -7.42 7.76 28.03
CA GLY A 95 -6.24 7.92 27.19
C GLY A 95 -6.51 9.02 26.15
N PRO A 96 -5.47 9.70 25.65
CA PRO A 96 -5.66 10.61 24.54
C PRO A 96 -6.03 9.71 23.38
N ARG A 97 -7.06 10.08 22.62
CA ARG A 97 -7.34 9.40 21.36
C ARG A 97 -6.25 9.77 20.33
N SER A 98 -4.95 9.68 20.66
CA SER A 98 -3.82 10.09 19.82
C SER A 98 -3.73 9.33 18.51
N HIS A 99 -4.38 8.17 18.40
CA HIS A 99 -4.55 7.41 17.16
C HIS A 99 -5.73 7.92 16.31
N VAL A 100 -6.75 8.54 16.93
CA VAL A 100 -7.85 9.27 16.25
C VAL A 100 -7.43 10.71 15.91
N ASN A 101 -6.67 11.35 16.79
CA ASN A 101 -6.07 12.68 16.63
C ASN A 101 -4.70 12.64 15.93
N GLY A 102 -4.12 11.46 15.70
CA GLY A 102 -2.82 11.29 15.04
C GLY A 102 -2.89 11.57 13.54
N VAL A 103 -4.10 11.47 12.98
CA VAL A 103 -4.45 12.02 11.68
C VAL A 103 -4.30 13.56 11.67
N LEU A 104 -4.58 14.23 12.79
CA LEU A 104 -4.49 15.68 12.93
C LEU A 104 -3.09 16.17 13.31
N ALA A 105 -2.32 15.39 14.09
CA ALA A 105 -1.09 15.88 14.74
C ALA A 105 0.23 15.35 14.16
N GLY A 106 0.28 14.23 13.43
CA GLY A 106 1.57 13.63 13.05
C GLY A 106 1.68 13.02 11.65
N GLY A 107 0.69 12.24 11.19
CA GLY A 107 0.81 11.43 9.96
C GLY A 107 -0.21 11.73 8.85
N GLY A 108 -1.00 12.79 9.02
CA GLY A 108 -2.28 13.04 8.36
C GLY A 108 -2.33 12.83 6.84
N PRO A 109 -1.52 13.54 6.03
CA PRO A 109 -1.62 13.44 4.58
C PRO A 109 -0.80 12.28 4.00
N TYR A 110 0.41 12.05 4.51
CA TYR A 110 1.35 11.12 3.90
C TYR A 110 0.88 9.66 3.97
N SER A 111 0.28 9.26 5.09
CA SER A 111 -0.27 7.91 5.24
C SER A 111 -1.49 7.70 4.35
N ALA A 112 -2.41 8.67 4.30
CA ALA A 112 -3.58 8.64 3.41
C ALA A 112 -3.19 8.48 1.93
N ARG A 113 -2.20 9.26 1.47
CA ARG A 113 -1.66 9.12 0.11
C ARG A 113 -1.19 7.70 -0.12
N ALA A 114 -0.36 7.21 0.78
CA ALA A 114 0.38 6.00 0.54
C ALA A 114 -0.51 4.74 0.60
N GLU A 115 -1.48 4.72 1.52
CA GLU A 115 -2.60 3.76 1.55
C GLU A 115 -3.41 3.80 0.23
N ALA A 116 -3.74 4.99 -0.26
CA ALA A 116 -4.47 5.15 -1.51
C ALA A 116 -3.67 4.61 -2.71
N TRP A 117 -2.39 4.95 -2.83
CA TRP A 117 -1.55 4.45 -3.91
C TRP A 117 -1.48 2.92 -3.93
N GLU A 118 -1.23 2.29 -2.78
CA GLU A 118 -1.22 0.84 -2.71
C GLU A 118 -2.58 0.23 -3.08
N PHE A 119 -3.68 0.76 -2.52
CA PHE A 119 -5.04 0.30 -2.78
C PHE A 119 -5.37 0.29 -4.28
N PHE A 120 -5.06 1.39 -4.97
CA PHE A 120 -5.29 1.52 -6.41
C PHE A 120 -4.37 0.62 -7.25
N PHE A 121 -3.15 0.33 -6.77
CA PHE A 121 -2.24 -0.64 -7.40
C PHE A 121 -2.65 -2.10 -7.19
N TYR A 122 -3.65 -2.35 -6.36
CA TYR A 122 -4.39 -3.61 -6.30
C TYR A 122 -5.76 -3.56 -6.97
N ARG A 123 -6.02 -2.55 -7.81
CA ARG A 123 -7.30 -2.31 -8.48
C ARG A 123 -8.47 -2.04 -7.51
N GLY A 124 -8.18 -1.49 -6.34
CA GLY A 124 -9.17 -0.81 -5.53
C GLY A 124 -9.94 0.22 -6.37
N ALA A 125 -11.25 0.26 -6.22
CA ALA A 125 -12.14 0.96 -7.15
C ALA A 125 -12.69 2.27 -6.57
N ILE A 126 -12.99 2.27 -5.27
CA ILE A 126 -13.64 3.39 -4.59
C ILE A 126 -12.82 3.72 -3.35
N LEU A 127 -12.36 4.95 -3.26
CA LEU A 127 -11.68 5.47 -2.08
C LEU A 127 -12.52 6.61 -1.54
N ASP A 128 -13.04 6.43 -0.34
CA ASP A 128 -13.57 7.51 0.48
C ASP A 128 -12.63 7.71 1.65
N HIS A 129 -11.95 8.86 1.65
CA HIS A 129 -10.99 9.23 2.67
C HIS A 129 -11.52 10.50 3.37
N TRP A 130 -12.39 10.27 4.36
CA TRP A 130 -12.96 11.20 5.34
C TRP A 130 -14.06 12.20 4.94
N GLY A 131 -15.05 12.27 5.85
CA GLY A 131 -15.94 13.41 6.10
C GLY A 131 -15.82 14.03 7.52
N TYR A 132 -14.84 13.62 8.35
CA TYR A 132 -14.80 13.97 9.79
C TYR A 132 -13.83 15.10 10.19
N LEU A 133 -13.04 15.66 9.26
CA LEU A 133 -12.06 16.73 9.55
C LEU A 133 -12.61 18.15 9.29
N THR A 134 -13.94 18.27 9.25
CA THR A 134 -14.64 19.55 9.13
C THR A 134 -15.44 19.80 10.40
N SER A 135 -15.07 20.84 11.16
CA SER A 135 -15.82 21.28 12.34
C SER A 135 -16.32 22.70 12.11
N GLY A 136 -17.60 22.95 12.38
CA GLY A 136 -18.20 24.28 12.24
C GLY A 136 -18.09 24.91 10.86
N GLY A 137 -17.98 24.11 9.78
CA GLY A 137 -17.80 24.58 8.40
C GLY A 137 -16.36 24.92 8.01
N ASN A 138 -15.38 24.82 8.92
CA ASN A 138 -13.97 25.05 8.62
C ASN A 138 -13.27 23.75 8.20
N ILE A 139 -12.58 23.78 7.06
CA ILE A 139 -11.81 22.67 6.53
C ILE A 139 -10.39 22.71 7.13
N HIS A 140 -9.97 21.64 7.82
CA HIS A 140 -8.60 21.54 8.35
C HIS A 140 -7.56 21.53 7.20
N PRO A 141 -6.41 22.23 7.30
CA PRO A 141 -5.39 22.27 6.24
C PRO A 141 -4.91 20.89 5.75
N THR A 142 -4.86 19.90 6.63
CA THR A 142 -4.57 18.49 6.31
C THR A 142 -5.50 17.93 5.23
N VAL A 143 -6.79 18.31 5.23
CA VAL A 143 -7.74 17.88 4.20
C VAL A 143 -7.35 18.42 2.83
N ALA A 144 -6.92 19.68 2.76
CA ALA A 144 -6.45 20.27 1.50
C ALA A 144 -5.18 19.59 0.99
N ALA A 145 -4.21 19.29 1.87
CA ALA A 145 -2.99 18.57 1.52
C ALA A 145 -3.28 17.14 1.02
N ILE A 146 -4.18 16.40 1.69
CA ILE A 146 -4.63 15.08 1.23
C ILE A 146 -5.27 15.20 -0.16
N ARG A 147 -6.17 16.16 -0.37
CA ARG A 147 -6.83 16.35 -1.68
C ARG A 147 -5.82 16.62 -2.79
N GLN A 148 -4.77 17.40 -2.52
CA GLN A 148 -3.70 17.64 -3.48
C GLN A 148 -2.92 16.35 -3.80
N GLN A 149 -2.58 15.55 -2.80
CA GLN A 149 -1.91 14.27 -2.99
C GLN A 149 -2.79 13.24 -3.74
N LEU A 150 -4.08 13.18 -3.43
CA LEU A 150 -5.04 12.34 -4.15
C LEU A 150 -5.28 12.86 -5.58
N ALA A 151 -5.15 14.15 -5.83
CA ALA A 151 -5.18 14.70 -7.20
C ALA A 151 -3.96 14.25 -8.01
N ALA A 152 -2.77 14.14 -7.39
CA ALA A 152 -1.60 13.55 -8.04
C ALA A 152 -1.83 12.08 -8.39
N LEU A 153 -2.36 11.28 -7.45
CA LEU A 153 -2.73 9.89 -7.73
C LEU A 153 -3.77 9.79 -8.87
N LYS A 154 -4.84 10.60 -8.82
CA LYS A 154 -5.86 10.63 -9.87
C LYS A 154 -5.24 10.95 -11.24
N THR A 155 -4.34 11.94 -11.28
CA THR A 155 -3.63 12.32 -12.51
C THR A 155 -2.78 11.17 -13.03
N PHE A 156 -2.04 10.50 -12.16
CA PHE A 156 -1.24 9.32 -12.51
C PHE A 156 -2.13 8.20 -13.08
N MET A 157 -3.16 7.79 -12.34
CA MET A 157 -4.04 6.68 -12.72
C MET A 157 -4.82 6.96 -14.01
N SER A 158 -5.25 8.21 -14.23
CA SER A 158 -5.98 8.60 -15.45
C SER A 158 -5.10 8.55 -16.71
N GLY A 159 -3.78 8.62 -16.56
CA GLY A 159 -2.81 8.47 -17.65
C GLY A 159 -2.43 7.02 -17.98
N LEU A 160 -3.06 6.04 -17.33
CA LEU A 160 -2.77 4.61 -17.52
C LEU A 160 -3.82 3.94 -18.42
N PRO A 161 -3.45 2.87 -19.15
CA PRO A 161 -4.41 2.05 -19.88
C PRO A 161 -5.18 1.12 -18.93
N LEU A 162 -5.96 1.67 -17.99
CA LEU A 162 -6.59 0.93 -16.87
C LEU A 162 -7.38 -0.30 -17.31
N ALA A 163 -8.04 -0.26 -18.48
CA ALA A 163 -8.79 -1.38 -19.04
C ALA A 163 -7.92 -2.60 -19.41
N ARG A 164 -6.63 -2.37 -19.68
CA ARG A 164 -5.65 -3.42 -20.02
C ARG A 164 -4.81 -3.86 -18.82
N LEU A 165 -4.85 -3.12 -17.72
CA LEU A 165 -4.08 -3.41 -16.52
C LEU A 165 -4.83 -4.41 -15.63
N LYS A 166 -4.10 -5.44 -15.22
CA LYS A 166 -4.49 -6.41 -14.20
C LYS A 166 -3.54 -6.31 -13.01
N THR A 167 -3.99 -6.77 -11.84
CA THR A 167 -3.09 -7.01 -10.72
C THR A 167 -2.00 -7.98 -11.17
N SER A 168 -0.75 -7.70 -10.80
CA SER A 168 0.37 -8.57 -11.18
C SER A 168 0.19 -9.97 -10.61
N ALA A 169 0.61 -10.98 -11.38
CA ALA A 169 0.71 -12.32 -10.83
C ALA A 169 1.76 -12.30 -9.71
N ILE A 170 1.48 -12.99 -8.61
CA ILE A 170 2.33 -12.98 -7.42
C ILE A 170 2.95 -14.36 -7.16
N ASP A 171 4.12 -14.36 -6.54
CA ASP A 171 4.68 -15.51 -5.85
C ASP A 171 3.78 -15.80 -4.64
N THR A 172 3.23 -17.02 -4.55
CA THR A 172 2.24 -17.37 -3.53
C THR A 172 2.81 -17.45 -2.12
N THR A 173 4.13 -17.58 -1.98
CA THR A 173 4.81 -17.66 -0.68
C THR A 173 5.12 -16.27 -0.15
N THR A 174 5.56 -15.37 -1.03
CA THR A 174 6.07 -14.04 -0.61
C THR A 174 5.11 -12.89 -0.95
N GLY A 175 4.10 -13.12 -1.78
CA GLY A 175 3.18 -12.09 -2.26
C GLY A 175 3.80 -11.08 -3.24
N ARG A 176 5.07 -11.24 -3.64
CA ARG A 176 5.77 -10.34 -4.56
C ARG A 176 5.31 -10.53 -6.01
N PRO A 177 5.31 -9.48 -6.85
CA PRO A 177 5.04 -9.62 -8.28
C PRO A 177 6.07 -10.54 -8.96
N LEU A 178 5.64 -11.51 -9.75
CA LEU A 178 6.52 -12.50 -10.42
C LEU A 178 7.51 -11.88 -11.41
N TRP A 179 7.22 -10.69 -11.91
CA TRP A 179 8.12 -9.95 -12.81
C TRP A 179 9.23 -9.20 -12.05
N ILE A 180 9.22 -9.21 -10.71
CA ILE A 180 10.35 -8.81 -9.86
C ILE A 180 10.99 -10.09 -9.31
N VAL A 181 12.24 -10.33 -9.69
CA VAL A 181 12.99 -11.55 -9.35
C VAL A 181 14.12 -11.25 -8.36
N GLY A 182 14.92 -12.24 -7.97
CA GLY A 182 16.09 -12.03 -7.09
C GLY A 182 15.78 -11.76 -5.62
N GLY A 183 14.50 -11.64 -5.24
CA GLY A 183 14.09 -11.39 -3.85
C GLY A 183 14.16 -9.92 -3.43
N ASP A 184 14.35 -8.99 -4.36
CA ASP A 184 14.66 -7.58 -4.04
C ASP A 184 13.57 -6.85 -3.23
N LEU A 185 12.31 -7.28 -3.36
CA LEU A 185 11.19 -6.72 -2.58
C LEU A 185 11.02 -7.34 -1.20
N GLY A 186 11.60 -8.52 -0.95
CA GLY A 186 11.23 -9.36 0.18
C GLY A 186 9.78 -9.88 0.10
N PRO A 187 9.33 -10.61 1.14
CA PRO A 187 7.93 -10.91 1.35
C PRO A 187 7.14 -9.64 1.68
N TYR A 188 5.85 -9.64 1.32
CA TYR A 188 4.96 -8.59 1.76
C TYR A 188 4.77 -8.69 3.28
N PRO A 189 4.91 -7.59 4.04
CA PRO A 189 4.83 -7.61 5.50
C PRO A 189 3.55 -8.24 6.03
N ASP A 190 3.71 -9.20 6.94
CA ASP A 190 2.66 -9.73 7.80
C ASP A 190 3.09 -9.61 9.28
N GLU A 191 2.36 -10.29 10.18
CA GLU A 191 2.59 -10.28 11.64
C GLU A 191 3.94 -10.90 12.03
N GLU A 192 4.51 -11.77 11.18
CA GLU A 192 5.69 -12.57 11.46
C GLU A 192 6.95 -11.97 10.82
N GLU A 193 6.79 -11.12 9.81
CA GLU A 193 7.91 -10.52 9.09
C GLU A 193 8.73 -9.55 9.97
N PRO A 194 10.05 -9.81 10.15
CA PRO A 194 10.89 -8.93 10.94
C PRO A 194 11.04 -7.57 10.30
N TRP A 195 11.27 -6.56 11.12
CA TRP A 195 11.66 -5.23 10.64
C TRP A 195 13.05 -5.28 10.01
N ASP A 196 13.24 -4.53 8.93
CA ASP A 196 14.57 -4.31 8.37
C ASP A 196 15.52 -3.80 9.46
N ALA A 197 16.64 -4.50 9.71
CA ALA A 197 17.52 -4.18 10.84
C ALA A 197 18.30 -2.88 10.64
N GLU A 198 18.62 -2.51 9.39
CA GLU A 198 19.36 -1.29 9.07
C GLU A 198 18.47 -0.05 9.16
N ARG A 199 17.21 -0.18 8.74
CA ARG A 199 16.29 0.94 8.51
C ARG A 199 15.09 0.92 9.44
N SER A 200 14.93 -0.12 10.26
CA SER A 200 13.79 -0.25 11.17
C SER A 200 12.45 0.01 10.45
N SER A 201 12.32 -0.52 9.24
CA SER A 201 11.17 -0.32 8.35
C SER A 201 10.62 -1.63 7.81
N GLN A 202 9.33 -1.66 7.48
CA GLN A 202 8.70 -2.72 6.70
C GLN A 202 8.30 -2.17 5.33
N ARG A 203 8.42 -2.99 4.29
CA ARG A 203 8.21 -2.58 2.89
C ARG A 203 6.87 -3.08 2.35
N PHE A 204 5.92 -2.18 2.22
CA PHE A 204 4.63 -2.42 1.59
C PHE A 204 4.72 -2.14 0.09
N PHE A 205 3.95 -2.88 -0.71
CA PHE A 205 3.97 -2.70 -2.15
C PHE A 205 2.69 -3.20 -2.83
N GLY A 206 2.40 -2.65 -4.01
CA GLY A 206 1.34 -3.10 -4.91
C GLY A 206 1.78 -3.00 -6.37
N ALA A 207 1.24 -3.85 -7.25
CA ALA A 207 1.70 -3.89 -8.63
C ALA A 207 0.59 -4.22 -9.64
N LEU A 208 0.63 -3.50 -10.76
CA LEU A 208 -0.22 -3.73 -11.93
C LEU A 208 0.63 -4.06 -13.15
N GLN A 209 0.09 -4.83 -14.07
CA GLN A 209 0.73 -5.08 -15.36
C GLN A 209 -0.30 -5.33 -16.45
N THR A 210 0.10 -5.19 -17.72
CA THR A 210 -0.63 -5.81 -18.83
C THR A 210 -0.33 -7.32 -18.88
N ASN A 211 -0.89 -8.02 -19.87
CA ASN A 211 -0.46 -9.38 -20.13
C ASN A 211 1.03 -9.38 -20.57
N GLU A 212 1.85 -10.21 -19.93
CA GLU A 212 3.29 -10.29 -20.21
C GLU A 212 3.58 -10.86 -21.61
N ASN A 213 2.64 -11.65 -22.14
CA ASN A 213 2.70 -12.28 -23.46
C ASN A 213 2.25 -11.36 -24.59
N ASP A 214 1.79 -10.13 -24.30
CA ASP A 214 1.48 -9.15 -25.33
C ASP A 214 2.74 -8.86 -26.16
N ALA A 215 2.59 -8.81 -27.49
CA ALA A 215 3.72 -8.52 -28.38
C ALA A 215 4.21 -7.06 -28.22
N THR A 216 3.27 -6.13 -28.02
CA THR A 216 3.53 -4.69 -27.90
C THR A 216 2.65 -4.03 -26.84
N GLY A 217 3.02 -2.81 -26.45
CA GLY A 217 2.25 -2.01 -25.50
C GLY A 217 2.14 -2.64 -24.12
N ARG A 218 3.21 -3.31 -23.66
CA ARG A 218 3.30 -3.87 -22.31
C ARG A 218 3.59 -2.80 -21.26
N TRP A 219 2.93 -2.91 -20.11
CA TRP A 219 3.12 -2.03 -18.96
C TRP A 219 3.38 -2.85 -17.71
N PHE A 220 4.30 -2.39 -16.87
CA PHE A 220 4.56 -2.92 -15.53
C PHE A 220 4.66 -1.73 -14.58
N LEU A 221 3.85 -1.76 -13.53
CA LEU A 221 3.71 -0.69 -12.56
C LEU A 221 3.91 -1.30 -11.18
N LEU A 222 4.72 -0.64 -10.36
CA LEU A 222 4.97 -1.01 -8.97
C LEU A 222 4.90 0.25 -8.11
N TYR A 223 4.18 0.17 -7.00
CA TYR A 223 4.24 1.15 -5.94
C TYR A 223 4.91 0.49 -4.74
N MET A 224 5.84 1.20 -4.10
CA MET A 224 6.54 0.76 -2.91
C MET A 224 6.48 1.84 -1.84
N HIS A 225 6.34 1.39 -0.60
CA HIS A 225 6.38 2.23 0.58
C HIS A 225 7.13 1.55 1.70
N HIS A 226 8.00 2.29 2.37
CA HIS A 226 8.67 1.87 3.58
C HIS A 226 8.03 2.56 4.78
N SER A 227 7.33 1.77 5.58
CA SER A 227 6.72 2.22 6.83
C SER A 227 7.74 2.06 7.96
N THR A 228 7.98 3.10 8.75
CA THR A 228 8.78 3.01 9.96
C THR A 228 7.92 2.65 11.18
N ARG A 229 8.55 2.25 12.28
CA ARG A 229 7.84 2.03 13.55
C ARG A 229 7.26 3.34 14.10
N ARG A 230 6.10 3.27 14.75
CA ARG A 230 5.61 4.37 15.58
C ARG A 230 6.30 4.40 16.93
N CYS A 231 6.74 5.58 17.34
CA CYS A 231 7.19 5.80 18.71
C CYS A 231 6.00 5.97 19.65
N TYR A 232 6.13 5.41 20.86
CA TYR A 232 5.11 5.52 21.88
C TYR A 232 5.06 6.96 22.41
N ALA A 233 3.84 7.51 22.52
CA ALA A 233 3.61 8.70 23.33
C ALA A 233 2.87 8.32 24.62
N PRO A 234 3.28 8.88 25.76
CA PRO A 234 2.47 8.78 26.96
C PRO A 234 1.09 9.44 26.78
N PRO A 235 0.09 9.10 27.63
CA PRO A 235 -1.32 9.45 27.49
C PRO A 235 -1.73 10.94 27.37
N LYS A 236 -0.78 11.87 27.21
CA LYS A 236 -1.07 13.30 27.00
C LYS A 236 -0.05 13.99 26.09
N ALA A 237 0.82 13.24 25.41
CA ALA A 237 1.82 13.78 24.49
C ALA A 237 1.47 13.45 23.03
N ALA A 238 2.02 14.24 22.09
CA ALA A 238 2.04 13.85 20.69
C ALA A 238 2.95 12.64 20.51
N GLU A 239 2.56 11.69 19.65
CA GLU A 239 3.43 10.57 19.24
C GLU A 239 4.74 11.12 18.70
N PRO A 240 5.90 10.83 19.33
CA PRO A 240 7.17 11.28 18.80
C PRO A 240 7.38 10.70 17.40
N ASP A 241 8.16 11.41 16.59
CA ASP A 241 8.58 10.91 15.29
C ASP A 241 9.68 9.87 15.47
N PHE A 242 9.70 8.87 14.60
CA PHE A 242 10.82 7.93 14.52
C PHE A 242 12.02 8.65 13.90
N THR A 243 13.13 8.76 14.64
CA THR A 243 14.37 9.37 14.17
C THR A 243 15.40 8.28 13.78
N ALA A 244 16.58 8.65 13.28
CA ALA A 244 17.65 7.69 12.95
C ALA A 244 18.30 7.15 14.21
N ALA A 245 18.19 7.89 15.31
CA ALA A 245 18.53 7.40 16.64
C ALA A 245 17.46 6.42 17.16
N GLY A 246 16.36 6.21 16.42
CA GLY A 246 15.19 5.50 16.88
C GLY A 246 14.18 6.45 17.50
N CYS A 247 13.42 5.96 18.47
CA CYS A 247 12.54 6.80 19.27
C CYS A 247 13.36 7.49 20.36
N ASP A 248 13.21 8.81 20.53
CA ASP A 248 13.82 9.53 21.66
C ASP A 248 13.29 8.92 22.98
N ASP A 249 14.22 8.59 23.87
CA ASP A 249 14.14 7.61 24.97
C ASP A 249 12.93 7.69 25.92
N ASP A 250 12.39 6.51 26.28
CA ASP A 250 12.45 5.94 27.65
C ASP A 250 11.66 4.61 27.69
N ASP A 251 12.22 3.56 27.07
CA ASP A 251 12.18 2.17 27.55
C ASP A 251 13.04 1.30 26.62
N ASN A 252 14.33 1.31 26.96
CA ASN A 252 15.39 0.48 26.42
C ASN A 252 15.00 -1.03 26.44
N PRO A 253 14.84 -1.74 25.30
CA PRO A 253 14.59 -3.18 25.32
C PRO A 253 15.86 -4.00 25.61
N GLY A 254 16.98 -3.36 25.97
CA GLY A 254 18.25 -4.01 26.34
C GLY A 254 18.23 -4.81 27.65
N THR A 255 17.14 -4.77 28.42
CA THR A 255 16.96 -5.62 29.61
C THR A 255 15.60 -6.33 29.55
N ALA A 256 15.65 -7.65 29.36
CA ALA A 256 14.68 -8.76 29.45
C ALA A 256 13.22 -8.60 30.00
N ALA A 257 12.61 -7.42 30.05
CA ALA A 257 11.26 -7.21 30.53
C ALA A 257 10.59 -5.97 29.91
N ALA A 258 10.78 -5.73 28.60
CA ALA A 258 9.91 -4.81 27.88
C ALA A 258 8.45 -5.28 28.06
N PRO A 259 7.49 -4.42 28.46
CA PRO A 259 6.12 -4.85 28.63
C PRO A 259 5.64 -5.48 27.32
N PRO A 260 5.12 -6.71 27.33
CA PRO A 260 4.65 -7.37 26.12
C PRO A 260 3.42 -6.63 25.61
N GLY A 261 3.64 -5.91 24.51
CA GLY A 261 2.59 -5.32 23.71
C GLY A 261 2.42 -3.83 23.97
N ASN A 262 2.78 -3.06 22.95
CA ASN A 262 1.86 -2.23 22.17
C ASN A 262 2.66 -1.44 21.11
N TYR A 263 3.68 -2.06 20.50
CA TYR A 263 4.40 -1.48 19.38
C TYR A 263 3.54 -1.64 18.12
N MET A 264 2.69 -0.63 17.88
CA MET A 264 1.55 -0.64 16.96
C MET A 264 0.55 -1.77 17.22
N VAL A 265 -0.72 -1.41 17.40
CA VAL A 265 -1.80 -2.25 16.89
C VAL A 265 -1.84 -1.98 15.38
N LEU A 266 -0.89 -2.62 14.68
CA LEU A 266 -0.99 -3.26 13.36
C LEU A 266 -0.93 -2.62 12.00
N GLY A 267 -0.12 -3.25 11.15
CA GLY A 267 -0.06 -2.99 9.70
C GLY A 267 0.03 -1.51 9.39
N GLY A 268 0.60 -0.80 10.37
CA GLY A 268 0.31 0.59 10.65
C GLY A 268 1.16 1.41 9.73
N TYR A 269 0.60 1.63 8.56
CA TYR A 269 1.14 2.47 7.53
C TYR A 269 1.53 3.84 8.13
N ASP A 270 2.82 4.02 8.35
CA ASP A 270 3.41 5.25 8.88
C ASP A 270 4.37 5.84 7.84
N ALA A 271 3.82 6.80 7.11
CA ALA A 271 4.53 7.54 6.06
C ALA A 271 5.08 8.89 6.54
N ARG A 272 5.28 9.06 7.86
CA ARG A 272 5.83 10.32 8.39
C ARG A 272 7.23 10.59 7.84
N LEU A 273 7.47 11.87 7.55
CA LEU A 273 8.74 12.37 7.08
C LEU A 273 9.78 12.23 8.18
N TRP A 274 10.89 11.59 7.82
CA TRP A 274 12.08 11.62 8.64
C TRP A 274 12.59 13.08 8.72
N THR A 275 13.00 13.55 9.89
CA THR A 275 13.23 14.98 10.18
C THR A 275 14.42 15.63 9.44
N THR A 276 15.08 14.93 8.52
CA THR A 276 16.09 15.53 7.64
C THR A 276 15.66 15.50 6.17
N PRO A 277 15.21 16.64 5.60
CA PRO A 277 14.76 16.79 4.21
C PRO A 277 15.82 16.51 3.10
N GLN A 278 16.98 15.93 3.43
CA GLN A 278 18.08 15.70 2.48
C GLN A 278 18.61 14.25 2.44
N SER A 279 18.09 13.33 3.26
CA SER A 279 18.57 11.95 3.26
C SER A 279 17.73 11.10 2.29
N LYS A 280 18.24 10.93 1.07
CA LYS A 280 17.79 9.89 0.12
C LYS A 280 18.00 8.51 0.74
N ARG A 281 17.11 8.14 1.66
CA ARG A 281 17.24 6.97 2.53
C ARG A 281 17.15 5.68 1.75
N TYR A 282 16.19 5.62 0.84
CA TYR A 282 15.93 4.44 0.06
C TYR A 282 16.46 4.59 -1.36
N ARG A 283 17.08 3.51 -1.80
CA ARG A 283 17.60 3.32 -3.14
C ARG A 283 17.31 1.87 -3.49
N GLU A 284 16.57 1.67 -4.56
CA GLU A 284 16.24 0.33 -5.01
C GLU A 284 17.13 -0.05 -6.18
N THR A 285 17.59 -1.30 -6.14
CA THR A 285 17.95 -2.04 -7.34
C THR A 285 16.97 -3.20 -7.43
N LEU A 286 16.25 -3.28 -8.54
CA LEU A 286 15.30 -4.34 -8.82
C LEU A 286 15.77 -5.13 -10.04
N HIS A 287 15.69 -6.44 -9.91
CA HIS A 287 15.90 -7.42 -10.95
C HIS A 287 14.54 -7.72 -11.56
N VAL A 288 14.40 -7.49 -12.86
CA VAL A 288 13.12 -7.60 -13.56
C VAL A 288 13.09 -8.70 -14.60
N ASN A 289 11.91 -9.30 -14.76
CA ASN A 289 11.53 -10.16 -15.86
C ASN A 289 10.34 -9.58 -16.63
N LEU A 290 10.61 -8.93 -17.78
CA LEU A 290 9.59 -8.24 -18.57
C LEU A 290 8.87 -9.15 -19.59
N GLY A 291 8.96 -10.47 -19.39
CA GLY A 291 8.24 -11.48 -20.16
C GLY A 291 9.01 -12.01 -21.38
N PRO A 292 8.34 -12.84 -22.21
CA PRO A 292 9.03 -13.59 -23.26
C PRO A 292 9.44 -12.73 -24.46
N ASN A 293 8.66 -11.70 -24.81
CA ASN A 293 8.83 -10.96 -26.05
C ASN A 293 9.91 -9.88 -25.95
N PRO A 294 10.78 -9.71 -26.97
CA PRO A 294 11.76 -8.63 -26.99
C PRO A 294 11.09 -7.25 -27.09
N GLY A 295 11.80 -6.20 -26.69
CA GLY A 295 11.30 -4.84 -26.80
C GLY A 295 12.18 -3.81 -26.10
N THR A 296 11.96 -2.54 -26.44
CA THR A 296 12.59 -1.43 -25.73
C THR A 296 11.58 -0.81 -24.77
N PHE A 297 11.98 -0.61 -23.52
CA PHE A 297 11.13 -0.12 -22.45
C PHE A 297 11.66 1.18 -21.88
N ASP A 298 10.76 2.13 -21.62
CA ASP A 298 11.02 3.27 -20.76
C ASP A 298 10.76 2.89 -19.31
N VAL A 299 11.73 3.15 -18.45
CA VAL A 299 11.67 2.91 -17.01
C VAL A 299 11.73 4.26 -16.31
N LEU A 300 10.67 4.57 -15.56
CA LEU A 300 10.50 5.82 -14.83
C LEU A 300 10.32 5.53 -13.34
N TRP A 301 11.15 6.15 -12.52
CA TRP A 301 11.01 6.20 -11.07
C TRP A 301 10.38 7.54 -10.71
N ILE A 302 9.25 7.53 -10.02
CA ILE A 302 8.35 8.68 -9.88
C ILE A 302 7.99 8.87 -8.40
N LYS A 303 8.10 10.11 -7.90
CA LYS A 303 7.63 10.48 -6.56
C LYS A 303 6.09 10.50 -6.52
N PRO A 304 5.44 9.71 -5.67
CA PRO A 304 3.97 9.64 -5.55
C PRO A 304 3.32 10.96 -5.13
N GLU A 305 4.05 11.79 -4.38
CA GLU A 305 3.56 13.07 -3.86
C GLU A 305 3.24 14.11 -4.95
N ASN A 306 4.12 14.23 -5.93
CA ASN A 306 4.11 15.34 -6.89
C ASN A 306 4.37 14.89 -8.33
N LEU A 307 4.45 13.58 -8.56
CA LEU A 307 4.74 12.93 -9.84
C LEU A 307 6.09 13.34 -10.47
N GLN A 308 7.01 13.89 -9.67
CA GLN A 308 8.36 14.21 -10.13
C GLN A 308 9.10 12.92 -10.51
N VAL A 309 9.67 12.90 -11.71
CA VAL A 309 10.55 11.81 -12.15
C VAL A 309 11.90 11.94 -11.43
N VAL A 310 12.24 10.92 -10.64
CA VAL A 310 13.53 10.78 -9.94
C VAL A 310 14.60 10.29 -10.91
N LYS A 311 14.25 9.33 -11.75
CA LYS A 311 15.13 8.72 -12.75
C LYS A 311 14.34 8.25 -13.95
N GLN A 312 14.94 8.43 -15.13
CA GLN A 312 14.49 7.83 -16.38
C GLN A 312 15.63 7.06 -17.02
N GLN A 313 15.35 5.84 -17.47
CA GLN A 313 16.28 5.04 -18.26
C GLN A 313 15.53 4.22 -19.32
N ALA A 314 16.25 3.80 -20.36
CA ALA A 314 15.73 2.83 -21.33
C ALA A 314 16.29 1.44 -21.06
N VAL A 315 15.52 0.40 -21.34
CA VAL A 315 15.93 -1.01 -21.26
C VAL A 315 15.66 -1.69 -22.59
N ALA A 316 16.69 -2.22 -23.22
CA ALA A 316 16.59 -3.09 -24.40
C ALA A 316 16.48 -4.54 -23.93
N TRP A 317 15.25 -5.04 -23.83
CA TRP A 317 14.92 -6.36 -23.30
C TRP A 317 14.96 -7.42 -24.41
N LYS A 318 15.74 -8.48 -24.18
CA LYS A 318 16.03 -9.56 -25.14
C LYS A 318 16.52 -9.02 -26.48
N GLN A 319 17.35 -7.99 -26.43
CA GLN A 319 17.95 -7.32 -27.58
C GLN A 319 19.47 -7.27 -27.37
N SER A 320 20.23 -7.33 -28.47
CA SER A 320 21.70 -7.33 -28.42
C SER A 320 22.30 -5.92 -28.35
N SER A 321 21.52 -4.88 -28.61
CA SER A 321 21.99 -3.50 -28.64
C SER A 321 20.86 -2.51 -28.33
N CYS A 322 21.26 -1.29 -27.99
CA CYS A 322 20.34 -0.17 -27.79
C CYS A 322 21.02 1.14 -28.21
N SER A 323 20.36 1.93 -29.05
CA SER A 323 20.87 3.22 -29.54
C SER A 323 20.51 4.40 -28.65
N LEU A 324 19.69 4.19 -27.62
CA LEU A 324 19.25 5.24 -26.72
C LEU A 324 20.35 5.57 -25.69
N PRO A 325 20.58 6.86 -25.38
CA PRO A 325 21.53 7.25 -24.34
C PRO A 325 21.19 6.61 -22.98
N GLY A 326 22.20 6.07 -22.30
CA GLY A 326 22.03 5.47 -20.97
C GLY A 326 21.17 4.19 -20.96
N CYS A 327 20.97 3.55 -22.11
CA CYS A 327 20.15 2.36 -22.22
C CYS A 327 20.85 1.12 -21.66
N VAL A 328 20.12 0.34 -20.87
CA VAL A 328 20.57 -0.94 -20.33
C VAL A 328 20.19 -2.05 -21.30
N VAL A 329 21.19 -2.79 -21.79
CA VAL A 329 20.97 -3.92 -22.70
C VAL A 329 20.88 -5.21 -21.89
N CYS A 330 19.74 -5.88 -21.98
CA CYS A 330 19.47 -7.16 -21.33
C CYS A 330 19.20 -8.19 -22.42
N SER A 331 20.27 -8.78 -22.97
CA SER A 331 20.22 -9.61 -24.17
C SER A 331 19.64 -11.01 -23.95
N ASN A 332 20.00 -11.67 -22.84
CA ASN A 332 19.49 -12.99 -22.46
C ASN A 332 19.10 -13.03 -20.97
N PRO A 333 18.13 -12.22 -20.55
CA PRO A 333 17.70 -12.18 -19.17
C PRO A 333 17.00 -13.49 -18.80
N THR A 334 17.45 -14.09 -17.71
CA THR A 334 16.87 -15.31 -17.11
C THR A 334 16.74 -15.11 -15.61
N THR A 335 16.05 -16.00 -14.90
CA THR A 335 15.98 -15.93 -13.42
C THR A 335 17.36 -15.99 -12.77
N GLY A 336 18.32 -16.70 -13.39
CA GLY A 336 19.72 -16.77 -12.92
C GLY A 336 20.63 -15.64 -13.41
N ASN A 337 20.17 -14.82 -14.35
CA ASN A 337 20.86 -13.63 -14.85
C ASN A 337 19.83 -12.55 -15.19
N PRO A 338 19.19 -11.94 -14.17
CA PRO A 338 18.09 -11.02 -14.41
C PRO A 338 18.58 -9.63 -14.84
N CYS A 339 17.69 -8.86 -15.44
CA CYS A 339 17.99 -7.48 -15.84
C CYS A 339 17.85 -6.56 -14.63
N SER A 340 18.92 -5.86 -14.22
CA SER A 340 18.86 -4.92 -13.10
C SER A 340 18.46 -3.52 -13.58
N ILE A 341 17.49 -2.92 -12.89
CA ILE A 341 17.13 -1.50 -12.97
C ILE A 341 17.22 -0.91 -11.57
N GLY A 342 17.65 0.34 -11.43
CA GLY A 342 17.79 0.87 -10.08
C GLY A 342 18.17 2.33 -10.01
N LEU A 343 18.15 2.87 -8.80
CA LEU A 343 18.56 4.23 -8.46
C LEU A 343 20.06 4.24 -8.12
N SER A 344 20.80 5.22 -8.63
CA SER A 344 22.24 5.40 -8.36
C SER A 344 22.50 6.05 -7.00
N ALA A 345 23.78 6.23 -6.63
CA ALA A 345 24.22 6.90 -5.40
C ALA A 345 23.83 8.39 -5.31
N THR A 346 23.37 9.01 -6.40
CA THR A 346 22.82 10.38 -6.37
C THR A 346 21.30 10.40 -6.54
N GLU A 347 20.63 9.27 -6.73
CA GLU A 347 19.18 9.14 -6.91
C GLU A 347 18.56 8.38 -5.72
N GLY A 348 17.35 8.72 -5.31
CA GLY A 348 16.72 8.09 -4.16
C GLY A 348 15.44 8.78 -3.72
N TYR A 349 14.82 8.24 -2.68
CA TYR A 349 13.54 8.68 -2.16
C TYR A 349 13.46 8.47 -0.64
N ASP A 350 12.46 9.11 -0.03
CA ASP A 350 12.42 9.27 1.42
C ASP A 350 11.58 8.19 2.12
N TYR A 351 10.46 7.76 1.52
CA TYR A 351 9.60 6.72 2.10
C TYR A 351 8.72 5.99 1.06
N ASP A 352 8.26 6.63 -0.02
CA ASP A 352 7.53 5.96 -1.09
C ASP A 352 8.00 6.31 -2.50
N ILE A 353 7.80 5.37 -3.42
CA ILE A 353 8.15 5.54 -4.82
C ILE A 353 7.23 4.72 -5.72
N ALA A 354 6.94 5.25 -6.91
CA ALA A 354 6.28 4.52 -7.98
C ALA A 354 7.29 4.22 -9.09
N LEU A 355 7.25 3.01 -9.62
CA LEU A 355 7.99 2.55 -10.78
C LEU A 355 6.99 2.32 -11.92
N LYS A 356 7.28 2.91 -13.07
CA LYS A 356 6.52 2.75 -14.31
C LYS A 356 7.45 2.27 -15.42
N ILE A 357 7.19 1.07 -15.93
CA ILE A 357 7.91 0.47 -17.06
C ILE A 357 6.93 0.33 -18.23
N VAL A 358 7.24 0.93 -19.36
CA VAL A 358 6.35 0.95 -20.55
C VAL A 358 7.13 0.58 -21.79
N GLN A 359 6.60 -0.37 -22.56
CA GLN A 359 7.14 -0.69 -23.87
C GLN A 359 6.87 0.46 -24.84
N ARG A 360 7.93 0.92 -25.51
CA ARG A 360 7.87 1.96 -26.55
C ARG A 360 7.09 1.52 -27.79
#